data_AF-A0A1C4PZI8-F1
#
_entry.id   AF-A0A1C4PZI8-F1
#
_cell.length_a   1.000
_cell.length_b   1.000
_cell.length_c   1.000
_cell.angle_alpha   90.00
_cell.angle_beta   90.00
_cell.angle_gamma   90.00
#
_symmetry.space_group_name_H-M   'P 1'
#
loop_
_entity.id
_entity.type
_entity.pdbx_description
1 polymer ?
#
loop_
_entity_poly.entity_id
_entity_poly.type
_entity_poly.pdbx_seq_one_letter_code
_entity_poly.pdbx_strand_id
1 'polypeptide(L)'
;MEAGWDAADHGGRHAAVVLAAAGSRDPDSAQDTRRTALLLAERLGVPVVPAYASATTPTVPAALRALAARGRHRAFVASYFTAPGRFASACADAVPHRAAAPLGAHPAMARLVLHRYDQARAEIAPADAVSLLASA
;
A
#
# COMPACT_ATOMS: atom_id res chain seq x y z
N MET A 1 -1.73 13.24 -12.00
CA MET A 1 -2.95 12.56 -11.53
C MET A 1 -2.77 11.09 -11.80
N GLU A 2 -2.84 10.26 -10.76
CA GLU A 2 -2.84 8.80 -10.88
C GLU A 2 -4.28 8.29 -10.91
N ALA A 3 -4.54 7.11 -11.50
CA ALA A 3 -5.85 6.46 -11.40
C ALA A 3 -7.06 7.32 -11.86
N GLY A 4 -6.85 8.40 -12.62
CA GLY A 4 -7.92 9.37 -12.93
C GLY A 4 -8.45 10.15 -11.72
N TRP A 5 -7.75 10.09 -10.58
CA TRP A 5 -8.05 10.85 -9.35
C TRP A 5 -7.77 12.33 -9.56
N ASP A 6 -8.72 13.20 -9.22
CA ASP A 6 -8.65 14.64 -9.44
C ASP A 6 -8.91 15.47 -8.16
N ALA A 7 -8.85 16.80 -8.25
CA ALA A 7 -9.03 17.69 -7.11
C ALA A 7 -10.43 17.58 -6.47
N ALA A 8 -11.47 17.31 -7.27
CA ALA A 8 -12.84 17.21 -6.80
C ALA A 8 -13.11 15.90 -6.02
N ASP A 9 -12.22 14.91 -6.12
CA ASP A 9 -12.28 13.69 -5.31
C ASP A 9 -11.83 13.87 -3.87
N HIS A 10 -10.97 14.85 -3.61
CA HIS A 10 -10.41 15.06 -2.28
C HIS A 10 -11.52 15.48 -1.32
N GLY A 11 -11.69 14.74 -0.22
CA GLY A 11 -12.82 14.95 0.69
C GLY A 11 -14.20 14.64 0.11
N GLY A 12 -14.27 14.08 -1.11
CA GLY A 12 -15.51 13.85 -1.83
C GLY A 12 -16.38 12.80 -1.12
N ARG A 13 -17.65 13.15 -0.84
CA ARG A 13 -18.59 12.27 -0.13
C ARG A 13 -18.87 10.93 -0.83
N HIS A 14 -18.72 10.89 -2.16
CA HIS A 14 -18.94 9.71 -2.99
C HIS A 14 -17.64 9.00 -3.39
N ALA A 15 -16.49 9.62 -3.12
CA ALA A 15 -15.18 9.10 -3.47
C ALA A 15 -14.69 8.11 -2.41
N ALA A 16 -14.01 7.06 -2.82
CA ALA A 16 -13.34 6.12 -1.93
C ALA A 16 -12.18 5.46 -2.66
N VAL A 17 -11.25 4.88 -1.91
CA VAL A 17 -10.11 4.16 -2.47
C VAL A 17 -10.07 2.74 -1.92
N VAL A 18 -9.72 1.80 -2.76
CA VAL A 18 -9.27 0.47 -2.36
C VAL A 18 -7.76 0.44 -2.46
N LEU A 19 -7.08 0.18 -1.34
CA LEU A 19 -5.65 -0.08 -1.33
C LEU A 19 -5.44 -1.57 -1.65
N ALA A 20 -5.05 -1.87 -2.88
CA ALA A 20 -4.86 -3.23 -3.36
C ALA A 20 -3.44 -3.72 -3.04
N ALA A 21 -3.34 -4.75 -2.20
CA ALA A 21 -2.10 -5.38 -1.79
C ALA A 21 -2.05 -6.85 -2.24
N ALA A 22 -0.87 -7.48 -2.20
CA ALA A 22 -0.73 -8.89 -2.58
C ALA A 22 -1.52 -9.83 -1.67
N GLY A 23 -1.53 -9.52 -0.36
CA GLY A 23 -2.05 -10.38 0.69
C GLY A 23 -1.03 -11.43 1.15
N SER A 24 -1.14 -11.83 2.41
CA SER A 24 -0.24 -12.77 3.08
C SER A 24 -1.00 -13.54 4.15
N ARG A 25 -0.51 -14.73 4.50
CA ARG A 25 -1.00 -15.47 5.68
C ARG A 25 -0.40 -14.96 6.98
N ASP A 26 0.67 -14.17 6.89
CA ASP A 26 1.27 -13.47 8.02
C ASP A 26 0.33 -12.36 8.50
N PRO A 27 -0.15 -12.39 9.76
CA PRO A 27 -1.03 -11.36 10.31
C PRO A 27 -0.40 -9.96 10.32
N ASP A 28 0.92 -9.85 10.44
CA ASP A 28 1.62 -8.57 10.53
C ASP A 28 1.55 -7.82 9.20
N SER A 29 1.60 -8.55 8.08
CA SER A 29 1.40 -7.98 6.74
C SER A 29 0.02 -7.32 6.58
N ALA A 30 -1.03 -7.92 7.16
CA ALA A 30 -2.37 -7.34 7.13
C ALA A 30 -2.46 -6.11 8.04
N GLN A 31 -1.75 -6.09 9.17
CA GLN A 31 -1.67 -4.92 10.05
C GLN A 31 -0.99 -3.74 9.34
N ASP A 32 0.14 -3.97 8.67
CA ASP A 32 0.86 -2.95 7.91
C ASP A 32 0.04 -2.38 6.74
N THR A 33 -0.70 -3.24 6.05
CA THR A 33 -1.59 -2.81 4.96
C THR A 33 -2.72 -1.92 5.50
N ARG A 34 -3.33 -2.29 6.64
CA ARG A 34 -4.34 -1.45 7.30
C ARG A 34 -3.76 -0.11 7.73
N ARG A 35 -2.56 -0.10 8.32
CA ARG A 35 -1.88 1.15 8.70
C ARG A 35 -1.63 2.05 7.48
N THR A 36 -1.16 1.48 6.38
CA THR A 36 -0.93 2.22 5.13
C THR A 36 -2.24 2.80 4.57
N ALA A 37 -3.34 2.03 4.64
CA ALA A 37 -4.65 2.52 4.24
C ALA A 37 -5.11 3.72 5.09
N LEU A 38 -4.88 3.69 6.41
CA LEU A 38 -5.22 4.81 7.30
C LEU A 38 -4.44 6.09 6.93
N LEU A 39 -3.13 5.98 6.72
CA LEU A 39 -2.29 7.12 6.32
C LEU A 39 -2.73 7.71 4.98
N LEU A 40 -3.10 6.85 4.02
CA LEU A 40 -3.62 7.32 2.74
C LEU A 40 -5.00 7.97 2.89
N ALA A 41 -5.85 7.46 3.79
CA ALA A 41 -7.17 8.04 4.06
C ALA A 41 -7.05 9.45 4.65
N GLU A 42 -6.15 9.64 5.62
CA GLU A 42 -5.83 10.95 6.18
C GLU A 42 -5.33 11.92 5.10
N ARG A 43 -4.48 11.43 4.18
CA ARG A 43 -3.92 12.25 3.10
C ARG A 43 -4.98 12.68 2.08
N LEU A 44 -5.93 11.81 1.75
CA LEU A 44 -6.93 12.05 0.69
C LEU A 44 -8.25 12.62 1.21
N GLY A 45 -8.52 12.53 2.51
CA GLY A 45 -9.79 12.93 3.12
C GLY A 45 -10.97 12.02 2.75
N VAL A 46 -10.71 10.83 2.23
CA VAL A 46 -11.75 9.84 1.85
C VAL A 46 -11.45 8.48 2.48
N PRO A 47 -12.46 7.61 2.64
CA PRO A 47 -12.23 6.25 3.10
C PRO A 47 -11.30 5.49 2.15
N VAL A 48 -10.29 4.84 2.74
CA VAL A 48 -9.41 3.90 2.06
C VAL A 48 -9.59 2.54 2.70
N VAL A 49 -9.96 1.53 1.90
CA VAL A 49 -10.20 0.16 2.38
C VAL A 49 -9.09 -0.75 1.87
N PRO A 50 -8.37 -1.48 2.72
CA PRO A 50 -7.41 -2.48 2.27
C PRO A 50 -8.14 -3.67 1.64
N ALA A 51 -7.62 -4.16 0.51
CA ALA A 51 -8.09 -5.36 -0.15
C ALA A 51 -6.93 -6.12 -0.79
N TYR A 52 -7.12 -7.41 -1.01
CA TYR A 52 -6.01 -8.31 -1.30
C TYR A 52 -6.22 -9.09 -2.59
N ALA A 53 -5.13 -9.30 -3.32
CA ALA A 53 -5.11 -10.12 -4.54
C ALA A 53 -5.11 -11.62 -4.24
N SER A 54 -4.64 -12.02 -3.05
CA SER A 54 -4.50 -13.41 -2.63
C SER A 54 -4.48 -13.55 -1.10
N ALA A 55 -4.51 -14.79 -0.61
CA ALA A 55 -4.26 -15.24 0.77
C ALA A 55 -5.16 -14.68 1.90
N THR A 56 -5.78 -13.53 1.71
CA THR A 56 -6.50 -12.76 2.72
C THR A 56 -7.74 -12.13 2.08
N THR A 57 -8.71 -11.75 2.90
CA THR A 57 -9.93 -11.07 2.49
C THR A 57 -10.02 -9.69 3.17
N PRO A 58 -10.77 -8.73 2.59
CA PRO A 58 -11.58 -8.83 1.37
C PRO A 58 -10.76 -8.83 0.08
N THR A 59 -11.32 -9.40 -1.00
CA THR A 59 -10.76 -9.23 -2.35
C THR A 59 -11.09 -7.84 -2.90
N VAL A 60 -10.33 -7.35 -3.89
CA VAL A 60 -10.60 -6.04 -4.52
C VAL A 60 -12.05 -5.91 -5.03
N PRO A 61 -12.61 -6.87 -5.80
CA PRO A 61 -14.02 -6.82 -6.19
C PRO A 61 -15.00 -6.78 -5.01
N ALA A 62 -14.71 -7.50 -3.92
CA ALA A 62 -15.58 -7.52 -2.75
C ALA A 62 -15.57 -6.18 -2.02
N ALA A 63 -14.39 -5.56 -1.86
CA ALA A 63 -14.25 -4.24 -1.26
C ALA A 63 -15.00 -3.16 -2.06
N LEU A 64 -14.92 -3.20 -3.39
CA LEU A 64 -15.63 -2.25 -4.25
C LEU A 64 -17.15 -2.40 -4.17
N ARG A 65 -17.66 -3.63 -4.16
CA ARG A 65 -19.10 -3.87 -3.95
C ARG A 65 -19.56 -3.34 -2.59
N ALA A 66 -18.78 -3.56 -1.54
CA ALA A 66 -19.08 -3.04 -0.21
C ALA A 66 -19.07 -1.51 -0.16
N LEU A 67 -18.14 -0.85 -0.85
CA LEU A 67 -18.11 0.61 -0.98
C LEU A 67 -19.31 1.14 -1.76
N ALA A 68 -19.67 0.51 -2.88
CA ALA A 68 -20.84 0.87 -3.66
C ALA A 68 -22.14 0.73 -2.85
N ALA A 69 -22.29 -0.34 -2.07
CA ALA A 69 -23.43 -0.53 -1.15
C ALA A 69 -23.53 0.56 -0.06
N ARG A 70 -22.44 1.28 0.21
CA ARG A 70 -22.37 2.41 1.16
C ARG A 70 -22.48 3.77 0.46
N GLY A 71 -22.89 3.81 -0.82
CA GLY A 71 -23.06 5.05 -1.59
C GLY A 71 -21.77 5.66 -2.15
N ARG A 72 -20.65 4.91 -2.12
CA ARG A 72 -19.34 5.34 -2.66
C ARG A 72 -19.15 4.82 -4.08
N HIS A 73 -19.81 5.47 -5.04
CA HIS A 73 -19.81 5.03 -6.43
C HIS A 73 -18.58 5.50 -7.24
N ARG A 74 -17.79 6.47 -6.72
CA ARG A 74 -16.55 6.94 -7.36
C ARG A 74 -15.35 6.29 -6.67
N ALA A 75 -15.20 4.99 -6.85
CA ALA A 75 -14.16 4.20 -6.21
C ALA A 75 -12.91 4.05 -7.11
N PHE A 76 -11.73 4.20 -6.50
CA PHE A 76 -10.43 4.09 -7.17
C PHE A 76 -9.61 2.95 -6.59
N VAL A 77 -8.65 2.43 -7.35
CA VAL A 77 -7.69 1.43 -6.84
C VAL A 77 -6.31 2.05 -6.75
N ALA A 78 -5.75 2.08 -5.54
CA ALA A 78 -4.35 2.37 -5.31
C ALA A 78 -3.56 1.06 -5.31
N SER A 79 -2.61 0.91 -6.23
CA SER A 79 -1.76 -0.26 -6.32
C SER A 79 -0.64 -0.21 -5.28
N TYR A 80 -0.76 -1.03 -4.23
CA TYR A 80 0.28 -1.24 -3.22
C TYR A 80 1.19 -2.42 -3.62
N PHE A 81 1.82 -2.25 -4.79
CA PHE A 81 2.76 -3.20 -5.38
C PHE A 81 4.05 -2.48 -5.75
N THR A 82 5.19 -3.11 -5.50
CA THR A 82 6.50 -2.51 -5.81
C THR A 82 6.87 -2.62 -7.28
N ALA A 83 6.29 -3.58 -8.01
CA ALA A 83 6.55 -3.80 -9.43
C ALA A 83 5.29 -4.26 -10.16
N PRO A 84 5.24 -4.12 -11.51
CA PRO A 84 4.25 -4.78 -12.34
C PRO A 84 4.28 -6.30 -12.17
N GLY A 85 3.14 -6.95 -12.40
CA GLY A 85 3.02 -8.40 -12.33
C GLY A 85 1.58 -8.87 -12.15
N ARG A 86 1.41 -10.18 -11.98
CA ARG A 86 0.09 -10.85 -11.96
C ARG A 86 -0.89 -10.22 -10.97
N PHE A 87 -0.45 -9.89 -9.74
CA PHE A 87 -1.35 -9.30 -8.74
C PHE A 87 -1.77 -7.88 -9.10
N ALA A 88 -0.85 -7.06 -9.59
CA ALA A 88 -1.16 -5.71 -10.04
C ALA A 88 -2.15 -5.74 -11.21
N SER A 89 -1.88 -6.56 -12.23
CA SER A 89 -2.79 -6.73 -13.38
C SER A 89 -4.16 -7.23 -12.95
N ALA A 90 -4.25 -8.29 -12.15
CA ALA A 90 -5.53 -8.82 -11.70
C ALA A 90 -6.36 -7.80 -10.89
N CYS A 91 -5.72 -6.94 -10.10
CA CYS A 91 -6.42 -5.89 -9.38
C CYS A 91 -6.87 -4.74 -10.28
N ALA A 92 -6.08 -4.40 -11.30
CA ALA A 92 -6.43 -3.37 -12.28
C ALA A 92 -7.57 -3.83 -13.20
N ASP A 93 -7.57 -5.10 -13.61
CA ASP A 93 -8.62 -5.69 -14.47
C ASP A 93 -9.95 -5.85 -13.73
N ALA A 94 -9.92 -5.88 -12.40
CA ALA A 94 -11.09 -6.07 -11.56
C ALA A 94 -11.99 -4.82 -11.46
N VAL A 95 -11.60 -3.68 -12.05
CA VAL A 95 -12.26 -2.39 -11.79
C VAL A 95 -12.71 -1.64 -13.04
N PRO A 96 -13.94 -1.07 -13.04
CA PRO A 96 -14.43 -0.27 -14.15
C PRO A 96 -13.82 1.15 -14.21
N HIS A 97 -13.15 1.62 -13.15
CA HIS A 97 -12.47 2.90 -13.08
C HIS A 97 -10.96 2.73 -12.86
N ARG A 98 -10.16 3.70 -13.32
CA ARG A 98 -8.70 3.60 -13.47
C ARG A 98 -8.02 3.21 -12.14
N ALA A 99 -7.16 2.20 -12.18
CA ALA A 99 -6.23 1.86 -11.11
C ALA A 99 -4.93 2.67 -11.28
N ALA A 100 -4.28 3.01 -10.16
CA ALA A 100 -2.94 3.59 -10.19
C ALA A 100 -1.93 2.54 -10.67
N ALA A 101 -0.85 2.97 -11.31
CA ALA A 101 0.26 2.06 -11.59
C ALA A 101 0.91 1.57 -10.28
N PRO A 102 1.56 0.39 -10.28
CA PRO A 102 2.46 -0.01 -9.19
C PRO A 102 3.50 1.09 -8.88
N LEU A 103 3.97 1.12 -7.62
CA LEU A 103 4.94 2.11 -7.14
C LEU A 103 6.22 2.15 -8.00
N GLY A 104 6.66 0.99 -8.48
CA GLY A 104 7.71 0.87 -9.49
C GLY A 104 8.99 1.63 -9.11
N ALA A 105 9.57 2.31 -10.10
CA ALA A 105 10.80 3.09 -9.95
C ALA A 105 10.58 4.49 -9.35
N HIS A 106 9.49 4.71 -8.60
CA HIS A 106 9.25 6.01 -7.97
C HIS A 106 10.43 6.40 -7.05
N PRO A 107 10.97 7.63 -7.10
CA PRO A 107 12.17 8.00 -6.33
C PRO A 107 12.04 7.82 -4.81
N ALA A 108 10.82 7.85 -4.27
CA ALA A 108 10.60 7.54 -2.86
C ALA A 108 10.87 6.06 -2.50
N MET A 109 10.67 5.12 -3.44
CA MET A 109 10.99 3.71 -3.22
C MET A 109 12.51 3.50 -3.10
N ALA A 110 13.29 4.13 -3.98
CA ALA A 110 14.75 4.09 -3.89
C ALA A 110 15.25 4.66 -2.55
N ARG A 111 14.72 5.83 -2.14
CA ARG A 111 15.04 6.43 -0.84
C ARG A 111 14.65 5.53 0.34
N LEU A 112 13.49 4.89 0.29
CA LEU A 112 13.03 3.98 1.33
C LEU A 112 13.95 2.76 1.46
N VAL A 113 14.34 2.15 0.34
CA VAL A 113 15.25 0.99 0.34
C VAL A 113 16.61 1.36 0.93
N LEU A 114 17.19 2.50 0.50
CA LEU A 114 18.45 2.98 1.06
C LEU A 114 18.34 3.27 2.56
N HIS A 115 17.26 3.92 2.99
CA HIS A 115 17.02 4.18 4.41
C HIS A 115 16.95 2.89 5.24
N ARG A 116 16.25 1.86 4.74
CA ARG A 116 16.16 0.56 5.43
C ARG A 116 17.49 -0.18 5.47
N TYR A 117 18.28 -0.06 4.40
CA TYR A 117 19.64 -0.60 4.36
C TYR A 117 20.53 0.04 5.43
N ASP A 118 20.50 1.36 5.56
CA ASP A 118 21.27 2.08 6.58
C ASP A 118 20.83 1.70 8.01
N GLN A 119 19.51 1.55 8.24
CA GLN A 119 18.97 1.07 9.52
C GLN A 119 19.50 -0.33 9.87
N ALA A 120 19.38 -1.28 8.92
CA ALA A 120 19.85 -2.65 9.14
C ALA A 120 21.36 -2.70 9.39
N ARG A 121 22.15 -1.87 8.68
CA ARG A 121 23.60 -1.76 8.93
C ARG A 121 23.93 -1.25 10.33
N ALA A 122 23.19 -0.26 10.83
CA ALA A 122 23.40 0.28 12.16
C ALA A 122 23.01 -0.73 13.25
N GLU A 123 21.96 -1.53 13.03
CA GLU A 123 21.53 -2.60 13.95
C GLU A 123 22.55 -3.75 14.01
N ILE A 124 23.18 -4.08 12.89
CA ILE A 124 24.24 -5.11 12.82
C ILE A 124 25.54 -4.62 13.49
N ALA A 125 25.76 -3.30 13.56
CA ALA A 125 26.92 -2.70 14.20
C ALA A 125 26.59 -2.24 15.63
N PRO A 126 26.38 -3.17 16.59
CA PRO A 126 27.38 -3.34 17.65
C PRO A 126 27.44 -4.74 18.31
N ALA A 127 28.54 -5.47 18.03
CA ALA A 127 29.12 -6.54 18.88
C ALA A 127 30.65 -6.65 18.70
N ASP A 128 31.18 -6.31 17.52
CA ASP A 128 32.63 -6.38 17.25
C ASP A 128 33.48 -5.28 17.92
N ALA A 129 32.87 -4.18 18.38
CA ALA A 129 33.60 -3.08 19.00
C ALA A 129 33.92 -3.29 20.50
N VAL A 130 33.22 -4.20 21.19
CA VAL A 130 33.45 -4.45 22.63
C VAL A 130 34.55 -5.50 22.87
N SER A 131 34.88 -6.33 21.87
CA SER A 131 35.92 -7.36 22.01
C SER A 131 37.35 -6.81 21.85
N LEU A 132 37.53 -5.70 21.12
CA LEU A 132 38.85 -5.12 20.85
C LEU A 132 39.39 -4.17 21.95
N LEU A 133 38.53 -3.70 22.87
CA LEU A 133 38.96 -2.86 24.00
C LEU A 133 39.12 -3.63 25.31
N ALA A 134 38.74 -4.91 25.36
CA ALA A 134 38.91 -5.76 26.54
C ALA A 134 40.23 -6.56 26.55
N SER A 135 41.11 -6.35 25.56
CA SER A 135 42.40 -7.06 25.40
C SER A 135 43.63 -6.15 25.40
N ALA A 136 43.51 -4.90 25.87
CA ALA A 136 44.61 -3.96 26.06
C ALA A 136 44.75 -3.60 27.54
#